data_AF-A0A5C5SPG7-F1
#
_entry.id   AF-A0A5C5SPG7-F1
#
_cell.length_a   1.000
_cell.length_b   1.000
_cell.length_c   1.000
_cell.angle_alpha   90.00
_cell.angle_beta   90.00
_cell.angle_gamma   90.00
#
_symmetry.space_group_name_H-M   'P 1'
#
loop_
_entity.id
_entity.type
_entity.pdbx_description
1 polymer ?
#
loop_
_entity_poly.entity_id
_entity_poly.type
_entity_poly.pdbx_seq_one_letter_code
_entity_poly.pdbx_strand_id
1 'polypeptide(L)'
;MFRGFKIDRLPKVTEACASTLIADGGVDKVAAFIRKTVSRRFGETAYALACDLIASEGQVRDTEIGVLDLLAELFDLDSLTCAALETAARARYAKP
;
A
#
# COMPACT_ATOMS: atom_id res chain seq x y z
N MET A 1 1.34 -14.16 2.56
CA MET A 1 1.03 -14.94 1.33
C MET A 1 -0.47 -14.99 1.13
N PHE A 2 -0.99 -14.51 0.00
CA PHE A 2 -2.42 -14.45 -0.32
C PHE A 2 -3.01 -15.83 -0.64
N ARG A 3 -3.08 -16.71 0.39
CA ARG A 3 -3.59 -18.08 0.23
C ARG A 3 -5.03 -18.06 -0.28
N GLY A 4 -5.28 -18.79 -1.37
CA GLY A 4 -6.60 -18.89 -2.00
C GLY A 4 -6.94 -17.75 -2.97
N PHE A 5 -6.04 -16.77 -3.18
CA PHE A 5 -6.20 -15.83 -4.29
C PHE A 5 -5.88 -16.53 -5.61
N LYS A 6 -6.81 -16.49 -6.56
CA LYS A 6 -6.60 -17.07 -7.90
C LYS A 6 -6.02 -15.99 -8.82
N ILE A 7 -4.86 -16.27 -9.43
CA ILE A 7 -4.10 -15.29 -10.21
C ILE A 7 -4.80 -14.87 -11.51
N ASP A 8 -5.64 -15.73 -12.07
CA ASP A 8 -6.55 -15.44 -13.20
C ASP A 8 -7.54 -14.30 -12.90
N ARG A 9 -7.80 -14.01 -11.62
CA ARG A 9 -8.62 -12.87 -11.19
C ARG A 9 -7.87 -11.55 -11.17
N LEU A 10 -6.53 -11.56 -11.25
CA LEU A 10 -5.72 -10.35 -11.12
C LEU A 10 -6.12 -9.27 -12.14
N PRO A 11 -6.26 -9.56 -13.45
CA PRO A 11 -6.65 -8.53 -14.43
C PRO A 11 -7.97 -7.84 -14.06
N LYS A 12 -8.98 -8.63 -13.66
CA LYS A 12 -10.31 -8.12 -13.29
C LYS A 12 -10.27 -7.27 -12.02
N VAL A 13 -9.48 -7.65 -11.03
CA VAL A 13 -9.35 -6.90 -9.77
C VAL A 13 -8.57 -5.60 -10.01
N THR A 14 -7.52 -5.64 -10.83
CA THR A 14 -6.75 -4.46 -11.20
C THR A 14 -7.60 -3.48 -12.00
N GLU A 15 -8.39 -3.96 -12.97
CA GLU A 15 -9.31 -3.11 -13.74
C GLU A 15 -10.33 -2.42 -12.83
N ALA A 16 -10.98 -3.17 -11.93
CA ALA A 16 -11.93 -2.60 -10.98
C ALA A 16 -11.29 -1.55 -10.05
N CYS A 17 -10.04 -1.77 -9.62
CA CYS A 17 -9.27 -0.82 -8.83
C CYS A 17 -8.99 0.47 -9.64
N ALA A 18 -8.48 0.32 -10.87
CA ALA A 18 -8.19 1.43 -11.75
C ALA A 18 -9.44 2.26 -12.08
N SER A 19 -10.56 1.60 -12.40
CA SER A 19 -11.85 2.27 -12.64
C SER A 19 -12.34 3.06 -11.42
N THR A 20 -12.08 2.55 -10.21
CA THR A 20 -12.44 3.25 -8.97
C THR A 20 -11.56 4.48 -8.76
N LEU A 21 -10.26 4.37 -9.03
CA LEU A 21 -9.29 5.46 -8.86
C LEU A 21 -9.56 6.66 -9.79
N ILE A 22 -9.98 6.42 -11.03
CA ILE A 22 -10.25 7.50 -12.00
C ILE A 22 -11.64 8.15 -11.84
N ALA A 23 -12.52 7.59 -11.02
CA ALA A 23 -13.82 8.18 -10.73
C ALA A 23 -13.67 9.40 -9.82
N ASP A 24 -14.69 10.27 -9.79
CA ASP A 24 -14.71 11.43 -8.88
C ASP A 24 -14.52 10.98 -7.42
N GLY A 25 -13.54 11.58 -6.74
CA GLY A 25 -13.16 11.19 -5.37
C GLY A 25 -12.58 9.76 -5.28
N GLY A 26 -11.97 9.26 -6.36
CA GLY A 26 -11.52 7.86 -6.47
C GLY A 26 -10.53 7.43 -5.38
N VAL A 27 -9.61 8.31 -4.99
CA VAL A 27 -8.67 8.06 -3.90
C VAL A 27 -9.41 7.83 -2.58
N ASP A 28 -10.36 8.70 -2.23
CA ASP A 28 -11.17 8.57 -1.02
C ASP A 28 -12.02 7.28 -1.03
N LYS A 29 -12.56 6.92 -2.19
CA LYS A 29 -13.32 5.67 -2.36
C LYS A 29 -12.45 4.44 -2.13
N VAL A 30 -11.23 4.42 -2.68
CA VAL A 30 -10.28 3.34 -2.47
C VAL A 30 -9.82 3.29 -1.01
N ALA A 31 -9.52 4.44 -0.41
CA ALA A 31 -9.14 4.55 0.99
C ALA A 31 -10.24 4.00 1.92
N ALA A 32 -11.50 4.38 1.69
CA ALA A 32 -12.65 3.87 2.42
C ALA A 32 -12.83 2.35 2.23
N PHE A 33 -12.62 1.85 1.01
CA PHE A 33 -12.67 0.41 0.73
C PHE A 33 -11.58 -0.37 1.47
N ILE A 34 -10.33 0.12 1.46
CA ILE A 34 -9.22 -0.47 2.21
C ILE A 34 -9.56 -0.50 3.70
N ARG A 35 -10.00 0.64 4.27
CA ARG A 35 -10.38 0.75 5.69
C ARG A 35 -11.47 -0.24 6.09
N LYS A 36 -12.43 -0.49 5.20
CA LYS A 36 -13.54 -1.42 5.43
C LYS A 36 -13.12 -2.89 5.34
N THR A 37 -12.14 -3.21 4.49
CA THR A 37 -11.81 -4.60 4.13
C THR A 37 -10.56 -5.13 4.82
N VAL A 38 -9.59 -4.27 5.12
CA VAL A 38 -8.37 -4.60 5.83
C VAL A 38 -8.57 -4.36 7.32
N SER A 39 -8.53 -5.43 8.11
CA SER A 39 -8.59 -5.32 9.57
C SER A 39 -7.39 -4.53 10.10
N ARG A 40 -7.60 -3.69 11.12
CA ARG A 40 -6.55 -2.87 11.77
C ARG A 40 -5.30 -3.66 12.16
N ARG A 41 -5.43 -4.92 12.58
CA ARG A 41 -4.28 -5.78 12.93
C ARG A 41 -3.30 -6.06 11.78
N PHE A 42 -3.72 -5.79 10.54
CA PHE A 42 -2.89 -5.92 9.34
C PHE A 42 -2.40 -4.57 8.81
N GLY A 43 -2.59 -3.47 9.56
CA GLY A 43 -2.18 -2.13 9.14
C GLY A 43 -0.68 -2.04 8.86
N GLU A 44 0.15 -2.44 9.82
CA GLU A 44 1.61 -2.54 9.64
C GLU A 44 1.98 -3.44 8.46
N THR A 45 1.24 -4.53 8.22
CA THR A 45 1.47 -5.44 7.09
C THR A 45 1.15 -4.79 5.75
N ALA A 46 0.05 -4.03 5.66
CA ALA A 46 -0.34 -3.31 4.46
C ALA A 46 0.65 -2.18 4.16
N TYR A 47 1.08 -1.45 5.19
CA TYR A 47 2.10 -0.41 5.08
C TYR A 47 3.46 -0.98 4.64
N ALA A 48 3.93 -2.06 5.27
CA ALA A 48 5.17 -2.73 4.90
C ALA A 48 5.16 -3.23 3.44
N LEU A 49 4.03 -3.76 2.97
CA LEU A 49 3.86 -4.17 1.58
C LEU A 49 3.98 -2.98 0.61
N ALA A 50 3.41 -1.82 0.96
CA ALA A 50 3.56 -0.61 0.17
C ALA A 50 5.02 -0.14 0.15
N CYS A 51 5.72 -0.13 1.29
CA CYS A 51 7.15 0.18 1.34
C CYS A 51 7.97 -0.74 0.44
N ASP A 52 7.69 -2.06 0.46
CA ASP A 52 8.40 -3.03 -0.37
C ASP A 52 8.15 -2.79 -1.87
N LEU A 53 6.91 -2.47 -2.27
CA LEU A 53 6.58 -2.14 -3.65
C LEU A 53 7.34 -0.89 -4.11
N ILE A 54 7.29 0.17 -3.32
CA ILE A 54 7.93 1.47 -3.63
C ILE A 54 9.45 1.31 -3.71
N ALA A 55 10.06 0.63 -2.73
CA ALA A 55 11.50 0.40 -2.72
C ALA A 55 11.99 -0.44 -3.91
N SER A 56 11.13 -1.30 -4.47
CA SER A 56 11.47 -2.10 -5.65
C SER A 56 11.63 -1.27 -6.94
N GLU A 57 10.99 -0.10 -7.04
CA GLU A 57 11.05 0.77 -8.23
C GLU A 57 12.32 1.63 -8.28
N GLY A 58 13.13 1.65 -7.21
CA GLY A 58 14.45 2.30 -7.17
C GLY A 58 14.44 3.83 -7.13
N GLN A 59 13.32 4.48 -7.44
CA GLN A 59 13.07 5.91 -7.22
C GLN A 59 11.71 6.09 -6.55
N VAL A 60 11.66 7.01 -5.58
CA VAL A 60 10.44 7.38 -4.85
C VAL A 60 9.98 8.75 -5.36
N ARG A 61 8.72 8.84 -5.78
CA ARG A 61 8.02 10.04 -6.25
C ARG A 61 7.06 10.53 -5.16
N ASP A 62 6.66 11.79 -5.25
CA ASP A 62 5.69 12.40 -4.33
C ASP A 62 4.37 11.61 -4.25
N THR A 63 3.97 10.96 -5.34
CA THR A 63 2.79 10.09 -5.38
C THR A 63 2.93 8.87 -4.46
N GLU A 64 4.11 8.25 -4.41
CA GLU A 64 4.36 7.12 -3.50
C GLU A 64 4.37 7.57 -2.04
N ILE A 65 4.95 8.74 -1.76
CA ILE A 65 4.96 9.33 -0.42
C ILE A 65 3.52 9.58 0.05
N GLY A 66 2.68 10.19 -0.80
CA GLY A 66 1.27 10.42 -0.48
C GLY A 66 0.47 9.13 -0.24
N VAL A 67 0.82 8.02 -0.90
CA VAL A 67 0.21 6.71 -0.63
C VAL A 67 0.63 6.18 0.74
N LEU A 68 1.90 6.34 1.15
CA LEU A 68 2.36 5.94 2.48
C LEU A 68 1.68 6.78 3.56
N ASP A 69 1.61 8.10 3.41
CA ASP A 69 0.92 8.98 4.35
C ASP A 69 -0.55 8.58 4.53
N LEU A 70 -1.25 8.31 3.42
CA LEU A 70 -2.63 7.82 3.44
C LEU A 70 -2.75 6.51 4.23
N LEU A 71 -1.85 5.54 4.02
CA LEU A 71 -1.90 4.26 4.73
C LEU A 71 -1.58 4.42 6.22
N ALA A 72 -0.62 5.30 6.57
CA ALA A 72 -0.31 5.60 7.97
C ALA A 72 -1.53 6.19 8.68
N GLU A 73 -2.23 7.14 8.07
CA GLU A 73 -3.46 7.73 8.61
C GLU A 73 -4.59 6.70 8.71
N LEU A 74 -4.81 5.90 7.66
CA LEU A 74 -5.87 4.89 7.63
C LEU A 74 -5.75 3.86 8.75
N PHE A 75 -4.52 3.49 9.10
CA PHE A 75 -4.21 2.46 10.08
C PHE A 75 -3.72 2.99 11.42
N ASP A 76 -3.64 4.32 11.60
CA ASP A 76 -3.23 4.97 12.86
C ASP A 76 -1.80 4.54 13.27
N LEU A 77 -0.89 4.53 12.30
CA LEU A 77 0.51 4.15 12.50
C LEU A 77 1.32 5.35 12.96
N ASP A 78 2.11 5.16 14.01
CA ASP A 78 3.01 6.19 14.51
C ASP A 78 4.27 6.31 13.63
N SER A 79 4.93 7.46 13.74
CA SER A 79 6.09 7.80 12.91
C SER A 79 7.30 6.88 13.14
N LEU A 80 7.48 6.31 14.34
CA LEU A 80 8.57 5.38 14.62
C LEU A 80 8.31 4.04 13.92
N THR A 81 7.07 3.56 13.96
CA THR A 81 6.65 2.35 13.24
C THR A 81 6.84 2.52 11.73
N CYS A 82 6.37 3.64 11.15
CA CYS A 82 6.56 3.93 9.73
C CYS A 82 8.05 3.96 9.35
N ALA A 83 8.87 4.72 10.09
CA ALA A 83 10.31 4.84 9.82
C ALA A 83 11.05 3.49 9.92
N ALA A 84 10.66 2.62 10.85
CA ALA A 84 11.23 1.29 10.98
C ALA A 84 10.90 0.41 9.76
N LEU A 85 9.65 0.44 9.28
CA LEU A 85 9.21 -0.33 8.12
C LEU A 85 9.86 0.15 6.81
N GLU A 86 9.93 1.47 6.61
CA GLU A 86 10.63 2.09 5.48
C GLU A 86 12.12 1.74 5.49
N THR A 87 12.77 1.82 6.66
CA THR A 87 14.18 1.45 6.82
C THR A 87 14.40 -0.02 6.49
N ALA A 88 13.50 -0.90 6.95
CA ALA A 88 13.58 -2.32 6.67
C ALA A 88 13.40 -2.63 5.17
N ALA A 89 12.47 -1.95 4.49
CA ALA A 89 12.31 -2.06 3.04
C ALA A 89 13.57 -1.58 2.32
N ARG A 90 14.08 -0.37 2.63
CA ARG A 90 15.31 0.15 2.05
C ARG A 90 16.49 -0.80 2.21
N ALA A 91 16.64 -1.43 3.38
CA ALA A 91 17.70 -2.42 3.61
C ALA A 91 17.55 -3.68 2.73
N ARG A 92 16.33 -4.17 2.49
CA ARG A 92 16.06 -5.33 1.61
C ARG A 92 16.35 -5.04 0.14
N TYR A 93 16.11 -3.82 -0.32
CA TYR A 93 16.25 -3.42 -1.72
C TYR A 93 17.54 -2.64 -2.02
N ALA A 94 18.46 -2.54 -1.05
CA ALA A 94 19.76 -1.93 -1.24
C ALA A 94 20.53 -2.67 -2.36
N LYS A 95 20.94 -1.93 -3.39
CA LYS A 95 21.83 -2.43 -4.45
C LYS A 95 23.29 -2.24 -4.01
N PRO A 96 24.22 -3.16 -4.37
CA PRO A 96 25.64 -2.98 -4.12
C PRO A 96 26.22 -1.73 -4.80
#